data_AF-A0A2V5WU94-F1
#
_entry.id   AF-A0A2V5WU94-F1
#
_cell.length_a   1.000
_cell.length_b   1.000
_cell.length_c   1.000
_cell.angle_alpha   90.00
_cell.angle_beta   90.00
_cell.angle_gamma   90.00
#
_symmetry.space_group_name_H-M   'P 1'
#
loop_
_entity.id
_entity.type
_entity.pdbx_description
1 polymer ?
#
loop_
_entity_poly.entity_id
_entity_poly.type
_entity_poly.pdbx_seq_one_letter_code
_entity_poly.pdbx_strand_id
1 'polypeptide(L)'
;MNIPDQSIAVSPQVRTYTELRQRIHGDLRIQHPEWVQPNGESPMCDFYEARLMELLDPLTRRGSNKSIAAIHRTLGQGTGR
;
A
#
# COMPACT_ATOMS: atom_id res chain seq x y z
N MET A 1 -9.12 -3.25 -37.99
CA MET A 1 -9.66 -3.79 -36.74
C MET A 1 -9.35 -2.76 -35.65
N ASN A 2 -10.36 -2.06 -35.14
CA ASN A 2 -10.21 -1.06 -34.09
C ASN A 2 -10.14 -1.84 -32.76
N ILE A 3 -8.99 -1.84 -32.10
CA ILE A 3 -8.90 -2.39 -30.74
C ILE A 3 -9.53 -1.32 -29.85
N PRO A 4 -10.71 -1.56 -29.24
CA PRO A 4 -11.24 -0.61 -28.30
C PRO A 4 -10.24 -0.53 -27.15
N ASP A 5 -9.77 0.69 -26.92
CA ASP A 5 -8.96 1.12 -25.78
C ASP A 5 -9.59 0.51 -24.53
N GLN A 6 -9.12 -0.67 -24.13
CA GLN A 6 -9.48 -1.28 -22.87
C GLN A 6 -8.86 -0.34 -21.85
N SER A 7 -9.70 0.58 -21.39
CA SER A 7 -9.52 1.40 -20.21
C SER A 7 -8.67 0.60 -19.24
N ILE A 8 -7.38 0.95 -19.19
CA ILE A 8 -6.55 0.62 -18.04
C ILE A 8 -7.30 1.33 -16.94
N ALA A 9 -8.14 0.58 -16.22
CA ALA A 9 -9.01 1.12 -15.20
C ALA A 9 -8.13 2.01 -14.36
N VAL A 10 -8.37 3.33 -14.44
CA VAL A 10 -7.57 4.34 -13.76
C VAL A 10 -7.71 3.98 -12.30
N SER A 11 -6.70 3.28 -11.77
CA SER A 11 -6.73 2.78 -10.41
C SER A 11 -6.93 4.01 -9.54
N PRO A 12 -8.02 4.09 -8.73
CA PRO A 12 -8.31 5.27 -7.93
C PRO A 12 -7.04 5.75 -7.26
N GLN A 13 -6.64 6.99 -7.50
CA GLN A 13 -5.42 7.56 -6.94
C GLN A 13 -5.50 7.36 -5.44
N VAL A 14 -4.64 6.48 -4.92
CA VAL A 14 -4.69 6.13 -3.52
C VAL A 14 -4.17 7.33 -2.74
N ARG A 15 -5.04 7.96 -1.95
CA ARG A 15 -4.73 9.19 -1.23
C ARG A 15 -4.03 8.90 0.10
N THR A 16 -4.22 7.70 0.64
CA THR A 16 -3.58 7.27 1.89
C THR A 16 -3.21 5.78 1.88
N TYR A 17 -2.22 5.40 2.70
CA TYR A 17 -1.83 4.01 2.88
C TYR A 17 -3.01 3.10 3.29
N THR A 18 -3.91 3.59 4.13
CA THR A 18 -5.11 2.86 4.56
C THR A 18 -6.05 2.55 3.39
N GLU A 19 -6.25 3.49 2.47
CA GLU A 19 -7.08 3.27 1.28
C GLU A 19 -6.46 2.22 0.34
N LEU A 20 -5.14 2.19 0.20
CA LEU A 20 -4.47 1.19 -0.64
C LEU A 20 -4.71 -0.20 -0.08
N ARG A 21 -4.59 -0.32 1.24
CA ARG A 21 -4.77 -1.58 1.95
C ARG A 21 -6.19 -2.11 1.80
N GLN A 22 -7.20 -1.25 1.95
CA GLN A 22 -8.60 -1.62 1.74
C GLN A 22 -8.88 -2.07 0.30
N ARG A 23 -8.27 -1.40 -0.69
CA ARG A 23 -8.40 -1.81 -2.10
C ARG A 23 -7.76 -3.16 -2.36
N ILE A 24 -6.54 -3.40 -1.89
CA ILE A 24 -5.87 -4.70 -2.01
C ILE A 24 -6.72 -5.81 -1.35
N HIS A 25 -7.27 -5.55 -0.17
CA HIS A 25 -8.12 -6.51 0.54
C HIS A 25 -9.41 -6.84 -0.26
N GLY A 26 -10.08 -5.81 -0.81
CA GLY A 26 -11.27 -5.99 -1.64
C GLY A 26 -10.96 -6.74 -2.95
N ASP A 27 -9.90 -6.33 -3.64
CA ASP A 27 -9.48 -6.94 -4.90
C ASP A 27 -9.12 -8.42 -4.72
N LEU A 28 -8.43 -8.78 -3.63
CA LEU A 28 -8.11 -10.18 -3.30
C LEU A 28 -9.36 -11.04 -3.14
N ARG A 29 -10.42 -10.52 -2.51
CA ARG A 29 -11.68 -11.26 -2.34
C ARG A 29 -12.44 -11.44 -3.65
N ILE A 30 -12.33 -10.47 -4.57
CA ILE A 30 -12.94 -10.55 -5.90
C ILE A 30 -12.17 -11.55 -6.78
N GLN A 31 -10.82 -11.55 -6.69
CA GLN A 31 -9.96 -12.45 -7.46
C GLN A 31 -9.99 -13.89 -6.94
N HIS A 32 -10.17 -14.08 -5.62
CA HIS A 32 -10.19 -15.38 -4.95
C HIS A 32 -11.51 -15.62 -4.21
N PRO A 33 -12.64 -15.75 -4.93
CA PRO A 33 -13.91 -16.06 -4.30
C PRO A 33 -13.89 -17.40 -3.57
N GLU A 34 -13.00 -18.34 -3.95
CA GLU A 34 -12.82 -19.63 -3.29
C GLU A 34 -12.27 -19.53 -1.86
N TRP A 35 -11.68 -18.40 -1.48
CA TRP A 35 -11.22 -18.16 -0.12
C TRP A 35 -12.32 -17.60 0.79
N VAL A 36 -13.42 -17.12 0.21
CA VAL A 36 -14.55 -16.54 0.95
C VAL A 36 -15.49 -17.67 1.38
N GLN A 37 -15.60 -17.84 2.69
CA GLN A 37 -16.52 -18.80 3.31
C GLN A 37 -17.99 -18.34 3.16
N PRO A 38 -18.97 -19.25 3.35
CA PRO A 38 -20.40 -18.91 3.26
C PRO A 38 -20.85 -17.82 4.24
N ASN A 39 -20.16 -17.66 5.37
CA ASN A 39 -20.40 -16.59 6.34
C ASN A 39 -19.78 -15.24 5.93
N GLY A 40 -19.08 -15.19 4.79
CA GLY A 40 -18.41 -14.00 4.28
C GLY A 40 -16.99 -13.80 4.84
N GLU A 41 -16.50 -14.64 5.73
CA GLU A 41 -15.12 -14.54 6.23
C GLU A 41 -14.13 -15.11 5.22
N SER A 42 -12.89 -14.60 5.23
CA SER A 42 -11.82 -15.16 4.42
C SER A 42 -10.53 -15.17 5.26
N PRO A 43 -10.27 -16.26 6.00
CA PRO A 43 -9.07 -16.39 6.83
C PRO A 43 -7.77 -16.21 6.02
N MET A 44 -7.80 -16.56 4.74
CA MET A 44 -6.67 -16.31 3.83
C MET A 44 -6.48 -14.82 3.56
N CYS A 45 -7.55 -14.06 3.30
CA CYS A 45 -7.45 -12.60 3.17
C CYS A 45 -6.95 -11.95 4.46
N ASP A 46 -7.40 -12.43 5.63
CA ASP A 46 -6.93 -11.94 6.94
C ASP A 46 -5.44 -12.24 7.15
N PHE A 47 -4.96 -13.41 6.72
CA PHE A 47 -3.54 -13.76 6.75
C PHE A 47 -2.71 -12.81 5.87
N TYR A 48 -3.15 -12.54 4.65
CA TYR A 48 -2.46 -11.60 3.76
C TYR A 48 -2.46 -10.18 4.32
N GLU A 49 -3.56 -9.74 4.92
CA GLU A 49 -3.67 -8.44 5.59
C GLU A 49 -2.65 -8.33 6.74
N ALA A 50 -2.56 -9.35 7.58
CA ALA A 50 -1.59 -9.40 8.68
C ALA A 50 -0.14 -9.37 8.17
N ARG A 51 0.18 -10.17 7.15
CA ARG A 51 1.52 -10.18 6.54
C ARG A 51 1.88 -8.86 5.87
N LEU A 52 0.91 -8.22 5.21
CA LEU A 52 1.11 -6.91 4.63
C LEU A 52 1.43 -5.87 5.72
N MET A 53 0.72 -5.88 6.85
CA MET A 53 1.03 -4.99 7.98
C MET A 53 2.43 -5.24 8.55
N GLU A 54 2.83 -6.50 8.72
CA GLU A 54 4.18 -6.85 9.20
C GLU A 54 5.29 -6.36 8.25
N LEU A 55 5.10 -6.49 6.94
CA LEU A 55 6.07 -6.03 5.95
C LEU A 55 6.20 -4.51 5.91
N LEU A 56 5.14 -3.80 6.28
CA LEU A 56 5.08 -2.35 6.23
C LEU A 56 5.44 -1.68 7.56
N ASP A 57 5.38 -2.40 8.69
CA ASP A 57 5.81 -1.92 10.01
C ASP A 57 7.26 -1.34 10.01
N PRO A 58 8.26 -1.98 9.37
CA PRO A 58 9.60 -1.41 9.28
C PRO A 58 9.65 -0.09 8.50
N LEU A 59 8.77 0.08 7.50
CA LEU A 59 8.72 1.29 6.67
C LEU A 59 8.06 2.46 7.41
N THR A 60 6.98 2.20 8.15
CA THR A 60 6.36 3.19 9.04
C THR A 60 7.28 3.54 10.21
N ARG A 61 8.03 2.58 10.76
CA ARG A 61 8.98 2.81 11.86
C ARG A 61 10.27 3.52 11.43
N ARG A 62 10.83 3.19 10.25
CA ARG A 62 12.01 3.88 9.67
C ARG A 62 11.67 5.27 9.13
N GLY A 63 10.38 5.53 8.86
CA GLY A 63 9.83 6.86 8.60
C GLY A 63 9.77 7.78 9.84
N SER A 64 10.20 7.33 11.02
CA SER A 64 10.29 8.19 12.19
C SER A 64 11.48 9.15 12.06
N ASN A 65 11.22 10.34 11.52
CA ASN A 65 11.91 11.67 11.56
C ASN A 65 13.44 11.80 11.67
N LYS A 66 14.19 10.85 12.21
CA LYS A 66 15.65 10.91 12.35
C LYS A 66 16.37 10.89 11.00
N SER A 67 15.86 10.16 10.01
CA SER A 67 16.47 10.09 8.68
C SER A 67 16.19 11.35 7.85
N ILE A 68 14.96 11.87 7.88
CA ILE A 68 14.58 13.09 7.13
C ILE A 68 15.20 14.34 7.79
N ALA A 69 15.16 14.46 9.12
CA ALA A 69 15.79 15.58 9.82
C ALA A 69 17.32 15.58 9.68
N ALA A 70 17.96 14.41 9.56
CA ALA A 70 19.39 14.32 9.26
C ALA A 70 19.71 14.82 7.85
N ILE A 71 18.94 14.42 6.84
CA ILE A 71 19.10 14.89 5.45
C ILE A 71 18.95 16.41 5.36
N HIS A 72 17.95 17.00 6.02
CA HIS A 72 17.77 18.46 6.07
C HIS A 72 18.92 19.18 6.80
N ARG A 73 19.46 18.60 7.89
CA ARG A 73 20.59 19.19 8.62
C ARG A 73 21.89 19.14 7.79
N THR A 74 22.11 18.06 7.04
CA THR A 74 23.27 17.92 6.14
C THR A 74 23.19 18.87 4.95
N LEU A 75 22.01 19.11 4.39
CA LEU A 75 21.83 20.02 3.25
C LEU A 75 21.94 21.51 3.64
N GLY A 76 21.67 21.86 4.90
CA GLY A 76 21.79 23.24 5.41
C GLY A 76 23.20 23.69 5.84
N GLN A 77 24.19 22.78 5.87
CA GLN A 77 25.56 23.11 6.32
C GLN A 77 26.56 23.36 5.16
N GLY A 78 26.09 23.38 3.91
CA GLY A 78 26.93 23.49 2.71
C GLY A 78 26.85 24.83 1.97
N THR A 79 26.50 25.95 2.61
CA THR A 79 26.58 27.27 1.98
C THR A 79 26.98 28.30 3.03
N GLY A 80 28.27 28.61 3.05
CA GLY A 80 28.82 29.61 3.96
C GLY A 80 30.34 29.54 4.08
N ARG A 81 31.05 29.70 2.96
CA ARG A 81 32.36 30.34 2.98
C ARG A 81 32.64 31.02 1.65
#